data_AF-A0AAT9HCF0-F1
#
_entry.id   AF-A0AAT9HCF0-F1
#
_cell.length_a   1.000
_cell.length_b   1.000
_cell.length_c   1.000
_cell.angle_alpha   90.00
_cell.angle_beta   90.00
_cell.angle_gamma   90.00
#
_symmetry.space_group_name_H-M   'P 1'
#
loop_
_entity.id
_entity.type
_entity.pdbx_description
1 polymer ?
#
loop_
_entity_poly.entity_id
_entity_poly.type
_entity_poly.pdbx_seq_one_letter_code
_entity_poly.pdbx_strand_id
1 'polypeptide(L)'
;MATGNPVGKKQPPEEQRLGPVLRRRGQVQASTTDQRLLDERAPTDWVHTDPWRVLRIQSEFIEGFGTLAELPPAISVFGSARTPVDSPEYAAGVELGRGLVEAGFAVITGVVRGPWRRPTRAPSRRRASRSAWVSSCPSSRG
;
A
#
# COMPACT_ATOMS: atom_id res chain seq x y z
N MET A 1 22.92 -48.31 19.93
CA MET A 1 23.48 -47.70 18.71
C MET A 1 22.45 -47.87 17.60
N ALA A 2 21.64 -46.84 17.34
CA ALA A 2 20.67 -46.85 16.24
C ALA A 2 21.25 -46.00 15.10
N THR A 3 21.58 -46.64 14.00
CA THR A 3 22.15 -46.05 12.79
C THR A 3 21.08 -45.15 12.15
N GLY A 4 21.33 -43.84 12.11
CA GLY A 4 20.46 -42.88 11.44
C GLY A 4 20.42 -43.18 9.93
N ASN A 5 19.20 -43.37 9.42
CA ASN A 5 18.93 -43.60 8.00
C ASN A 5 19.37 -42.35 7.19
N PRO A 6 20.19 -42.48 6.12
CA PRO A 6 20.62 -41.32 5.35
C PRO A 6 19.41 -40.64 4.71
N VAL A 7 19.29 -39.32 4.87
CA VAL A 7 18.28 -38.47 4.23
C VAL A 7 18.19 -38.84 2.75
N GLY A 8 17.12 -39.52 2.38
CA GLY A 8 16.92 -40.07 1.05
C GLY A 8 16.93 -38.95 0.02
N LYS A 9 17.91 -38.96 -0.88
CA LYS A 9 17.87 -38.14 -2.09
C LYS A 9 16.66 -38.58 -2.90
N LYS A 10 15.57 -37.81 -2.85
CA LYS A 10 14.38 -38.06 -3.67
C LYS A 10 14.81 -38.06 -5.14
N GLN A 11 14.59 -39.17 -5.83
CA GLN A 11 14.83 -39.26 -7.27
C GLN A 11 13.96 -38.21 -7.97
N PRO A 12 14.49 -37.47 -8.97
CA PRO A 12 13.71 -36.51 -9.70
C PRO A 12 12.55 -37.24 -10.40
N PRO A 13 11.34 -36.66 -10.39
CA PRO A 13 10.17 -37.28 -11.03
C PRO A 13 10.41 -37.46 -12.54
N GLU A 14 9.84 -38.49 -13.17
CA GLU A 14 9.99 -38.69 -14.62
C GLU A 14 9.23 -37.65 -15.47
N GLU A 15 8.18 -37.07 -14.87
CA GLU A 15 7.31 -36.05 -15.45
C GLU A 15 6.95 -34.98 -14.41
N GLN A 16 7.05 -33.71 -14.79
CA GLN A 16 6.66 -32.54 -13.99
C GLN A 16 5.54 -31.79 -14.71
N ARG A 17 4.41 -31.61 -14.04
CA ARG A 17 3.28 -30.78 -14.50
C ARG A 17 3.14 -29.55 -13.60
N LEU A 18 3.41 -28.37 -14.15
CA LEU A 18 3.36 -27.08 -13.46
C LEU A 18 2.33 -26.19 -14.18
N GLY A 19 1.07 -26.32 -13.79
CA GLY A 19 -0.04 -25.65 -14.47
C GLY A 19 -0.11 -26.04 -15.96
N PRO A 20 -0.02 -25.08 -16.90
CA PRO A 20 -0.06 -25.37 -18.34
C PRO A 20 1.26 -25.97 -18.87
N VAL A 21 2.32 -26.05 -18.07
CA VAL A 21 3.64 -26.52 -18.50
C VAL A 21 3.83 -28.00 -18.13
N LEU A 22 4.17 -28.82 -19.13
CA LEU A 22 4.60 -30.22 -18.96
C LEU A 22 6.10 -30.35 -19.28
N ARG A 23 6.84 -31.02 -18.41
CA ARG A 23 8.26 -31.34 -18.57
C ARG A 23 8.47 -32.82 -18.36
N ARG A 24 9.26 -33.45 -19.22
CA ARG A 24 9.49 -34.90 -19.18
C ARG A 24 10.97 -35.23 -19.31
N ARG A 25 11.38 -36.39 -18.77
CA ARG A 25 12.73 -36.94 -18.93
C ARG A 25 13.78 -35.90 -18.51
N GLY A 26 14.75 -35.61 -19.38
CA GLY A 26 15.83 -34.65 -19.12
C GLY A 26 15.41 -33.19 -18.96
N GLN A 27 14.14 -32.83 -19.20
CA GLN A 27 13.64 -31.47 -18.95
C GLN A 27 13.13 -31.28 -17.52
N VAL A 28 13.02 -32.34 -16.73
CA VAL A 28 12.60 -32.26 -15.33
C VAL A 28 13.68 -31.53 -14.52
N GLN A 29 13.28 -30.51 -13.78
CA GLN A 29 14.19 -29.72 -12.97
C GLN A 29 14.39 -30.37 -11.59
N ALA A 30 15.64 -30.36 -11.12
CA ALA A 30 16.03 -30.97 -9.85
C ALA A 30 15.51 -30.21 -8.62
N SER A 31 15.30 -28.90 -8.74
CA SER A 31 14.71 -28.05 -7.69
C SER A 31 13.28 -27.65 -8.03
N THR A 32 12.46 -27.46 -7.00
CA THR A 32 11.10 -26.93 -7.19
C THR A 32 11.15 -25.45 -7.60
N THR A 33 10.06 -24.94 -8.17
CA THR A 33 9.95 -23.52 -8.53
C THR A 33 9.97 -22.65 -7.27
N ASP A 34 9.23 -23.04 -6.23
CA ASP A 34 9.15 -22.30 -4.96
C ASP A 34 10.51 -22.25 -4.25
N GLN A 35 11.28 -23.35 -4.25
CA GLN A 35 12.60 -23.36 -3.64
C GLN A 35 13.53 -22.32 -4.28
N ARG A 36 13.50 -22.18 -5.62
CA ARG A 36 14.28 -21.16 -6.32
C ARG A 36 13.80 -19.74 -6.01
N LEU A 37 12.48 -19.53 -5.99
CA LEU A 37 11.90 -18.22 -5.67
C LEU A 37 12.25 -17.75 -4.24
N LEU A 38 12.28 -18.66 -3.27
CA LEU A 38 12.46 -18.33 -1.86
C LEU A 38 13.93 -18.31 -1.42
N ASP A 39 14.78 -19.19 -1.98
CA ASP A 39 16.17 -19.34 -1.54
C ASP A 39 17.15 -18.46 -2.35
N GLU A 40 16.85 -18.14 -3.62
CA GLU A 40 17.76 -17.40 -4.48
C GLU A 40 17.71 -15.88 -4.19
N ARG A 41 18.78 -15.35 -3.61
CA ARG A 41 19.04 -13.90 -3.56
C ARG A 41 19.80 -13.46 -4.79
N ALA A 42 19.08 -13.23 -5.88
CA ALA A 42 19.64 -12.63 -7.10
C ALA A 42 20.03 -11.15 -6.89
N PRO A 43 20.90 -10.57 -7.74
CA PRO A 43 21.16 -9.14 -7.75
C PRO A 43 19.87 -8.31 -7.85
N THR A 44 19.82 -7.17 -7.15
CA THR A 44 18.60 -6.36 -7.02
C THR A 44 18.54 -5.17 -7.98
N ASP A 45 19.51 -5.01 -8.89
CA ASP A 45 19.62 -3.83 -9.76
C ASP A 45 18.37 -3.54 -10.60
N TRP A 46 17.60 -4.59 -10.94
CA TRP A 46 16.34 -4.48 -11.67
C TRP A 46 15.31 -3.58 -10.95
N VAL A 47 15.37 -3.46 -9.61
CA VAL A 47 14.44 -2.59 -8.85
C VAL A 47 14.62 -1.10 -9.14
N HIS A 48 15.74 -0.70 -9.74
CA HIS A 48 16.02 0.69 -10.09
C HIS A 48 15.77 1.01 -11.57
N THR A 49 15.47 0.00 -12.38
CA THR A 49 15.23 0.12 -13.83
C THR A 49 13.84 0.68 -14.13
N ASP A 50 13.69 1.30 -15.30
CA ASP A 50 12.42 1.87 -15.73
C ASP A 50 11.27 0.84 -15.81
N PRO A 51 11.46 -0.42 -16.28
CA PRO A 51 10.42 -1.43 -16.22
C PRO A 51 9.84 -1.66 -14.82
N TRP A 52 10.70 -1.70 -13.79
CA TRP A 52 10.22 -1.86 -12.42
C TRP A 52 9.50 -0.61 -11.91
N ARG A 53 9.93 0.59 -12.32
CA ARG A 53 9.22 1.84 -12.00
C ARG A 53 7.82 1.87 -12.59
N VAL A 54 7.62 1.37 -13.81
CA VAL A 54 6.29 1.27 -14.43
C VAL A 54 5.36 0.39 -13.60
N LEU A 55 5.83 -0.79 -13.16
CA LEU A 55 5.05 -1.69 -12.30
C LEU A 55 4.70 -1.05 -10.96
N ARG A 56 5.62 -0.28 -10.38
CA ARG A 56 5.38 0.47 -9.15
C ARG A 56 4.30 1.54 -9.34
N ILE A 57 4.40 2.36 -10.40
CA ILE A 57 3.42 3.41 -10.71
C ILE A 57 2.02 2.79 -10.92
N GLN A 58 1.93 1.68 -11.65
CA GLN A 58 0.66 0.96 -11.83
C GLN A 58 0.08 0.50 -10.49
N SER A 59 0.92 -0.02 -9.60
CA SER A 59 0.51 -0.44 -8.26
C SER A 59 -0.04 0.74 -7.44
N GLU A 60 0.62 1.90 -7.51
CA GLU A 60 0.18 3.14 -6.84
C GLU A 60 -1.19 3.63 -7.38
N PHE A 61 -1.46 3.50 -8.67
CA PHE A 61 -2.79 3.80 -9.23
C PHE A 61 -3.87 2.85 -8.73
N ILE A 62 -3.59 1.54 -8.66
CA ILE A 62 -4.55 0.55 -8.16
C ILE A 62 -4.91 0.85 -6.70
N GLU A 63 -3.91 1.12 -5.87
CA GLU A 63 -4.10 1.49 -4.47
C GLU A 63 -4.86 2.82 -4.32
N GLY A 64 -4.49 3.82 -5.13
CA GLY A 64 -5.13 5.14 -5.14
C GLY A 64 -6.60 5.08 -5.50
N PHE A 65 -6.97 4.36 -6.56
CA PHE A 65 -8.37 4.19 -6.96
C PHE A 65 -9.16 3.38 -5.93
N GLY A 66 -8.57 2.33 -5.36
CA GLY A 66 -9.23 1.55 -4.31
C GLY A 66 -9.57 2.39 -3.08
N THR A 67 -8.67 3.30 -2.68
CA THR A 67 -8.87 4.18 -1.51
C THR A 67 -9.92 5.27 -1.78
N LEU A 68 -10.02 5.76 -3.01
CA LEU A 68 -10.91 6.85 -3.38
C LEU A 68 -12.27 6.38 -3.93
N ALA A 69 -12.49 5.07 -4.05
CA ALA A 69 -13.67 4.51 -4.72
C ALA A 69 -15.01 4.90 -4.06
N GLU A 70 -15.05 5.02 -2.73
CA GLU A 70 -16.27 5.30 -1.96
C GLU A 70 -16.35 6.76 -1.47
N LEU A 71 -15.52 7.64 -2.01
CA LEU A 71 -15.42 9.01 -1.54
C LEU A 71 -16.66 9.83 -1.98
N PRO A 72 -17.35 10.55 -1.07
CA PRO A 72 -18.43 11.46 -1.44
C PRO A 72 -17.90 12.67 -2.25
N PRO A 73 -18.77 13.55 -2.78
CA PRO A 73 -18.34 14.76 -3.49
C PRO A 73 -17.24 15.49 -2.72
N ALA A 74 -16.14 15.78 -3.39
CA ALA A 74 -14.93 16.21 -2.74
C ALA A 74 -14.33 17.44 -3.40
N ILE A 75 -13.68 18.25 -2.57
CA ILE A 75 -13.00 19.48 -2.98
C ILE A 75 -11.53 19.34 -2.62
N SER A 76 -10.67 19.55 -3.62
CA SER A 76 -9.23 19.61 -3.42
C SER A 76 -8.80 21.00 -3.00
N VAL A 77 -8.18 21.12 -1.83
CA VAL A 77 -7.70 22.40 -1.27
C VAL A 77 -6.17 22.41 -1.32
N PHE A 78 -5.62 23.49 -1.87
CA PHE A 78 -4.19 23.71 -1.99
C PHE A 78 -3.76 24.96 -1.21
N GLY A 79 -2.56 24.92 -0.65
CA GLY A 79 -1.98 26.01 0.12
C GLY A 79 -0.47 25.86 0.25
N SER A 80 0.19 26.90 0.76
CA SER A 80 1.63 26.86 0.98
C SER A 80 1.99 25.84 2.06
N ALA A 81 2.95 24.96 1.74
CA ALA A 81 3.52 23.99 2.69
C ALA A 81 4.29 24.64 3.85
N ARG A 82 4.59 25.94 3.73
CA ARG A 82 5.49 26.68 4.63
C ARG A 82 4.76 27.68 5.52
N THR A 83 3.45 27.79 5.39
CA THR A 83 2.63 28.72 6.18
C THR A 83 2.72 28.35 7.68
N PRO A 84 3.16 29.28 8.55
CA PRO A 84 3.20 29.04 9.99
C PRO A 84 1.81 28.82 10.58
N VAL A 85 1.71 28.01 11.64
CA VAL A 85 0.44 27.73 12.32
C VAL A 85 -0.22 28.96 12.92
N ASP A 86 0.56 29.98 13.29
CA ASP A 86 0.09 31.22 13.90
C ASP A 86 -0.30 32.29 12.85
N SER A 87 -0.20 31.96 11.56
CA SER A 87 -0.52 32.91 10.50
C SER A 87 -2.03 33.04 10.28
N PRO A 88 -2.53 34.23 9.90
CA PRO A 88 -3.92 34.42 9.50
C PRO A 88 -4.37 33.49 8.37
N GLU A 89 -3.47 33.17 7.43
CA GLU A 89 -3.74 32.27 6.31
C GLU A 89 -3.96 30.83 6.78
N TYR A 90 -3.24 30.38 7.81
CA TYR A 90 -3.47 29.07 8.42
C TYR A 90 -4.84 29.00 9.10
N ALA A 91 -5.20 30.05 9.86
CA ALA A 91 -6.52 30.14 10.50
C ALA A 91 -7.66 30.13 9.47
N ALA A 92 -7.51 30.88 8.37
CA ALA A 92 -8.47 30.88 7.27
C ALA A 92 -8.61 29.49 6.62
N GLY A 93 -7.49 28.76 6.45
CA GLY A 93 -7.52 27.39 5.92
C GLY A 93 -8.25 26.40 6.82
N VAL A 94 -8.15 26.56 8.15
CA VAL A 94 -8.89 25.74 9.13
C VAL A 94 -10.40 26.00 9.02
N GLU A 95 -10.81 27.28 9.00
CA GLU A 95 -12.23 27.63 8.90
C GLU A 95 -12.84 27.22 7.55
N LEU A 96 -12.09 27.35 6.45
CA LEU A 96 -12.48 26.84 5.14
C LEU A 96 -12.75 25.32 5.20
N GLY A 97 -11.79 24.56 5.75
CA GLY A 97 -11.94 23.11 5.87
C GLY A 97 -13.17 22.71 6.69
N ARG A 98 -13.44 23.43 7.79
CA ARG A 98 -14.63 23.21 8.62
C ARG A 98 -15.92 23.47 7.83
N GLY A 99 -16.01 24.62 7.16
CA GLY A 99 -17.20 24.98 6.37
C GLY A 99 -17.48 24.00 5.24
N LEU A 100 -16.45 23.46 4.58
CA LEU A 100 -16.61 22.46 3.51
C LEU A 100 -17.18 21.13 4.03
N VAL A 101 -16.70 20.67 5.19
CA VAL A 101 -17.22 19.44 5.82
C VAL A 101 -18.66 19.63 6.30
N GLU A 102 -18.98 20.79 6.89
CA GLU A 102 -20.35 21.13 7.29
C GLU A 102 -21.31 21.21 6.09
N ALA A 103 -20.81 21.64 4.93
CA ALA A 103 -21.57 21.64 3.67
C ALA A 103 -21.67 20.25 3.00
N GLY A 104 -21.10 19.19 3.60
CA GLY A 104 -21.21 17.81 3.11
C GLY A 104 -20.16 17.40 2.08
N PHE A 105 -19.08 18.18 1.91
CA PHE A 105 -17.97 17.82 1.02
C PHE A 105 -16.85 17.11 1.78
N ALA A 106 -16.25 16.09 1.14
CA ALA A 106 -14.95 15.60 1.56
C ALA A 106 -13.87 16.62 1.17
N VAL A 107 -12.88 16.82 2.04
CA VAL A 107 -11.75 17.71 1.77
C VAL A 107 -10.52 16.87 1.46
N ILE A 108 -9.95 17.04 0.27
CA ILE A 108 -8.69 16.39 -0.13
C ILE A 108 -7.60 17.45 -0.13
N THR A 109 -6.49 17.19 0.54
CA THR A 109 -5.32 18.08 0.52
C THR A 109 -4.14 17.36 -0.12
N GLY A 110 -3.30 18.11 -0.84
CA GLY A 110 -2.01 17.57 -1.27
C GLY A 110 -1.15 17.14 -0.07
N VAL A 111 -0.33 16.10 -0.24
CA VAL A 111 0.65 15.67 0.76
C VAL A 111 1.77 16.72 0.82
N VAL A 112 1.53 17.84 1.48
CA VAL A 112 2.55 18.86 1.77
C VAL A 112 3.09 18.63 3.17
N ARG A 113 4.40 18.39 3.29
CA ARG A 113 5.10 18.33 4.59
C ARG A 113 4.99 19.70 5.27
N GLY A 114 4.03 19.81 6.18
CA GLY A 114 3.83 20.90 7.14
C GLY A 114 3.09 20.35 8.37
N PRO A 115 3.37 20.82 9.60
CA PRO A 115 2.83 20.22 10.82
C PRO A 115 1.36 20.62 11.03
N TRP A 116 0.44 20.00 10.29
CA TRP A 116 -0.99 20.02 10.62
C TRP A 116 -1.25 18.96 11.70
N ARG A 117 -0.76 19.21 12.92
CA ARG A 117 -0.97 18.35 14.08
C ARG A 117 -1.86 19.06 15.09
N ARG A 118 -3.15 18.70 15.08
CA ARG A 118 -4.05 18.97 16.20
C ARG A 118 -3.60 18.13 17.43
N PRO A 119 -3.56 18.66 18.66
CA PRO A 119 -3.36 17.82 19.85
C PRO A 119 -4.57 16.88 20.01
N THR A 120 -4.35 15.58 19.76
CA THR A 120 -5.40 14.55 19.88
C THR A 120 -5.51 14.09 21.33
N ARG A 121 -6.71 14.16 21.90
CA ARG A 121 -7.07 13.52 23.16
C ARG A 121 -7.56 12.10 22.85
N ALA A 122 -6.94 11.07 23.44
CA ALA A 122 -7.26 9.65 23.24
C ALA A 122 -8.30 9.15 24.29
N PRO A 123 -8.84 7.90 24.21
CA PRO A 123 -8.90 6.94 23.10
C PRO A 123 -10.32 6.40 22.81
N SER A 124 -10.62 5.99 21.57
CA SER A 124 -11.60 4.93 21.34
C SER A 124 -11.14 4.01 20.22
N ARG A 125 -11.36 2.71 20.45
CA ARG A 125 -10.84 1.57 19.69
C ARG A 125 -11.39 1.53 18.26
N ARG A 126 -10.50 1.54 17.26
CA ARG A 126 -10.44 0.56 16.16
C ARG A 126 -9.16 0.78 15.36
N ARG A 127 -8.47 -0.32 15.09
CA ARG A 127 -7.18 -0.38 14.39
C ARG A 127 -7.48 -0.33 12.89
N ALA A 128 -7.13 0.74 12.21
CA ALA A 128 -7.01 0.78 10.76
C ALA A 128 -5.87 1.73 10.38
N SER A 129 -5.05 1.26 9.44
CA SER A 129 -3.72 1.76 9.14
C SER A 129 -3.74 3.07 8.36
N ARG A 130 -2.89 4.01 8.81
CA ARG A 130 -2.15 5.07 8.10
C ARG A 130 -2.75 5.74 6.83
N SER A 131 -3.18 6.99 7.06
CA SER A 131 -2.90 8.23 6.30
C SER A 131 -3.54 8.46 4.91
N ALA A 132 -4.85 8.71 4.92
CA ALA A 132 -5.48 9.87 4.29
C ALA A 132 -6.58 10.34 5.25
N TRP A 133 -6.45 11.51 5.86
CA TRP A 133 -7.42 11.97 6.87
C TRP A 133 -8.65 12.55 6.18
N VAL A 134 -9.56 11.66 5.76
CA VAL A 134 -10.96 12.01 5.45
C VAL A 134 -11.72 12.04 6.77
N SER A 135 -12.02 13.22 7.29
CA SER A 135 -12.97 13.37 8.39
C SER A 135 -14.37 13.06 7.87
N SER A 136 -14.78 11.79 7.93
CA SER A 136 -16.19 11.43 7.80
C SER A 136 -16.89 11.73 9.13
N CYS A 137 -17.89 12.61 9.09
CA CYS A 137 -18.79 12.85 10.22
C CYS A 137 -19.99 11.89 10.07
N PRO A 138 -20.32 11.05 11.06
CA PRO A 138 -21.47 10.15 10.96
C PRO A 138 -22.76 10.98 11.07
N SER A 139 -23.50 11.08 9.98
CA SER A 139 -24.82 11.73 9.95
C SER A 139 -25.78 10.98 10.88
N SER A 140 -26.20 11.62 11.98
CA SER A 140 -27.43 11.24 12.66
C SER A 140 -28.57 11.98 11.98
N ARG A 141 -29.42 11.23 11.26
CA ARG A 141 -30.69 11.75 10.74
C ARG A 141 -31.71 11.72 11.88
N GLY A 142 -32.25 12.90 12.18
CA GLY A 142 -33.60 13.12 12.69
C GLY A 142 -34.40 13.85 11.63
#